data_AF-A0A154PDG2-F1
#
_entry.id   AF-A0A154PDG2-F1
#
_cell.length_a   1.000
_cell.length_b   1.000
_cell.length_c   1.000
_cell.angle_alpha   90.00
_cell.angle_beta   90.00
_cell.angle_gamma   90.00
#
_symmetry.space_group_name_H-M   'P 1'
#
loop_
_entity.id
_entity.type
_entity.pdbx_description
1 polymer ?
#
loop_
_entity_poly.entity_id
_entity_poly.type
_entity_poly.pdbx_seq_one_letter_code
_entity_poly.pdbx_strand_id
1 'polypeptide(L)' 'MALHSAGKGKLIAVIGDEDTCVGFLLGGVGEINKHRQPNFMVVDKNTPVIDIEDTFKRFIKRDDIDIIQIGMFNPEDIH' A
#
# COMPACT_ATOMS: atom_id res chain seq x y z
N MET A 1 26.59 -9.80 -20.36
CA MET A 1 25.39 -9.26 -19.70
C MET A 1 25.01 -10.23 -18.60
N ALA A 2 25.47 -9.98 -17.38
CA ALA A 2 25.13 -10.83 -16.25
C ALA A 2 23.61 -10.76 -16.05
N LEU A 3 22.94 -11.91 -16.17
CA LEU A 3 21.65 -12.11 -15.51
C LEU A 3 21.91 -11.89 -14.02
N HIS A 4 21.67 -10.68 -13.54
CA HIS A 4 21.34 -10.51 -12.13
C HIS A 4 20.13 -11.42 -11.93
N SER A 5 20.29 -12.49 -11.16
CA SER A 5 19.13 -13.19 -10.62
C SER A 5 18.25 -12.11 -10.01
N ALA A 6 17.15 -11.77 -10.68
CA ALA A 6 16.18 -10.85 -10.15
C ALA A 6 15.57 -11.55 -8.93
N GLY A 7 16.25 -11.44 -7.78
CA GLY A 7 15.60 -11.61 -6.51
C GLY A 7 14.34 -10.77 -6.61
N LYS A 8 13.18 -11.38 -6.34
CA LYS A 8 11.88 -10.72 -6.46
C LYS A 8 12.02 -9.28 -6.00
N GLY A 9 11.81 -8.34 -6.92
CA GLY A 9 11.91 -6.92 -6.63
C GLY A 9 11.04 -6.59 -5.42
N LYS A 10 11.49 -5.61 -4.64
CA LYS A 10 10.76 -5.15 -3.47
C LYS A 10 9.51 -4.42 -3.93
N LEU A 11 8.44 -4.56 -3.15
CA LEU A 11 7.12 -4.05 -3.49
C LEU A 11 6.95 -2.61 -3.02
N ILE A 12 6.05 -1.91 -3.70
CA ILE A 12 5.47 -0.65 -3.25
C ILE A 12 4.13 -0.98 -2.59
N ALA A 13 3.84 -0.34 -1.47
CA ALA A 13 2.52 -0.36 -0.86
C ALA A 13 1.86 1.01 -0.89
N VAL A 14 0.53 1.06 -0.94
CA VAL A 14 -0.22 2.31 -1.15
C VAL A 14 -1.33 2.45 -0.13
N ILE A 15 -1.37 3.56 0.60
CA ILE A 15 -2.49 3.95 1.45
C ILE A 15 -3.00 5.28 0.87
N GLY A 16 -4.15 5.25 0.20
CA GLY A 16 -4.59 6.36 -0.63
C GLY A 16 -6.11 6.41 -0.75
N ASP A 17 -6.64 7.50 -1.30
CA ASP A 17 -8.02 7.52 -1.75
C ASP A 17 -8.24 6.58 -2.95
N GLU A 18 -9.51 6.41 -3.34
CA GLU A 18 -9.90 5.49 -4.41
C GLU A 18 -9.15 5.80 -5.72
N ASP A 19 -9.12 7.07 -6.13
CA ASP A 19 -8.49 7.50 -7.37
C ASP A 19 -6.98 7.20 -7.39
N THR A 20 -6.29 7.46 -6.27
CA THR A 20 -4.86 7.14 -6.14
C THR A 20 -4.64 5.63 -6.22
N CYS A 21 -5.40 4.83 -5.46
CA CYS A 21 -5.27 3.38 -5.47
C CYS A 21 -5.55 2.79 -6.86
N VAL A 22 -6.59 3.25 -7.56
CA VAL A 22 -6.90 2.82 -8.94
C VAL A 22 -5.73 3.15 -9.88
N GLY A 23 -5.14 4.35 -9.78
CA GLY A 23 -3.97 4.72 -10.59
C GLY A 23 -2.78 3.78 -10.42
N PHE A 24 -2.47 3.40 -9.17
CA PHE A 24 -1.40 2.44 -8.87
C PHE A 24 -1.72 1.03 -9.35
N LEU A 25 -2.97 0.58 -9.18
CA LEU A 25 -3.44 -0.72 -9.69
C LEU A 25 -3.28 -0.81 -11.21
N LEU A 26 -3.64 0.25 -11.94
CA LEU A 26 -3.43 0.33 -13.39
C LEU A 26 -1.95 0.40 -13.77
N GLY A 27 -1.12 0.99 -12.92
CA GLY A 27 0.34 1.05 -13.05
C GLY A 27 1.07 -0.27 -12.74
N GLY A 28 0.34 -1.30 -12.30
CA GLY A 28 0.90 -2.63 -11.99
C GLY A 28 1.31 -2.84 -10.53
N VAL A 29 0.97 -1.93 -9.62
CA VAL A 29 1.14 -2.09 -8.17
C VAL A 29 -0.17 -2.56 -7.56
N GLY A 30 -0.20 -3.71 -6.90
CA GLY A 30 -1.46 -4.27 -6.39
C GLY A 30 -1.40 -5.71 -5.89
N GLU A 31 -0.21 -6.17 -5.55
CA GLU A 31 0.11 -7.55 -5.19
C GLU A 31 -0.68 -8.02 -3.97
N ILE A 32 -1.30 -9.18 -4.15
CA ILE A 32 -1.95 -9.94 -3.09
C ILE A 32 -0.97 -11.01 -2.61
N ASN A 33 -0.62 -10.98 -1.32
CA ASN A 33 0.30 -11.96 -0.74
C ASN A 33 -0.35 -13.34 -0.57
N LYS A 34 0.43 -14.32 -0.09
CA LYS A 34 -0.05 -15.70 0.15
C LYS A 34 -1.21 -15.79 1.15
N HIS A 35 -1.35 -14.79 2.03
CA HIS A 35 -2.42 -14.69 3.02
C HIS A 35 -3.64 -13.91 2.50
N ARG A 36 -3.70 -13.64 1.18
CA ARG A 36 -4.75 -12.84 0.54
C ARG A 36 -4.82 -11.41 1.06
N GLN A 37 -3.71 -10.85 1.52
CA GLN A 37 -3.63 -9.46 1.95
C GLN A 37 -3.05 -8.60 0.82
N PRO A 38 -3.73 -7.51 0.45
CA PRO A 38 -3.21 -6.57 -0.54
C PRO A 38 -2.03 -5.76 0.04
N ASN A 39 -1.20 -5.21 -0.84
CA ASN A 39 -0.26 -4.13 -0.52
C ASN A 39 -0.87 -2.73 -0.71
N PHE A 40 -2.20 -2.61 -0.73
CA PHE A 40 -2.86 -1.32 -0.77
C PHE A 40 -4.05 -1.25 0.21
N MET A 41 -4.44 -0.03 0.57
CA MET A 41 -5.63 0.28 1.35
C MET A 41 -6.26 1.55 0.78
N VAL A 42 -7.53 1.42 0.41
CA VAL A 42 -8.36 2.58 0.06
C VAL A 42 -8.83 3.23 1.36
N VAL A 43 -8.63 4.54 1.45
CA VAL A 43 -9.06 5.39 2.55
C VAL A 43 -10.20 6.26 2.06
N ASP A 44 -11.30 6.24 2.79
CA ASP A 44 -12.44 7.12 2.59
C ASP A 44 -12.75 7.91 3.87
N LYS A 45 -13.78 8.75 3.81
CA LYS A 45 -14.21 9.59 4.96
C LYS A 45 -14.71 8.80 6.17
N ASN A 46 -15.07 7.53 5.97
CA ASN A 46 -15.59 6.66 7.02
C ASN A 46 -14.51 5.73 7.58
N THR A 47 -13.30 5.77 7.01
CA THR A 47 -12.19 4.93 7.40
C THR A 47 -11.60 5.47 8.69
N PRO A 48 -11.68 4.73 9.80
CA PRO A 48 -11.20 5.24 11.07
C PRO A 48 -9.68 5.30 11.07
N VAL A 49 -9.11 6.32 11.74
CA VAL A 49 -7.66 6.53 11.82
C VAL A 49 -6.92 5.29 12.35
N ILE A 50 -7.54 4.52 13.25
CA ILE A 50 -6.98 3.28 13.78
C ILE A 50 -6.72 2.22 12.69
N ASP A 51 -7.59 2.11 11.69
CA ASP A 51 -7.43 1.14 10.60
C ASP A 51 -6.27 1.53 9.67
N ILE A 52 -6.07 2.84 9.48
CA ILE A 52 -4.92 3.39 8.74
C ILE A 52 -3.63 3.06 9.48
N GLU A 53 -3.58 3.33 10.79
CA GLU A 53 -2.41 3.02 11.63
C GLU A 53 -2.08 1.53 11.63
N ASP A 54 -3.08 0.67 11.78
CA ASP A 54 -2.89 -0.77 11.83
C ASP A 54 -2.43 -1.31 10.48
N THR A 55 -2.93 -0.75 9.38
CA THR A 55 -2.46 -1.07 8.03
C THR A 55 -1.02 -0.61 7.82
N PHE A 56 -0.66 0.60 8.25
CA PHE A 56 0.71 1.09 8.18
C PHE A 56 1.67 0.20 8.97
N LYS A 57 1.32 -0.16 10.22
CA LYS A 57 2.09 -1.11 11.05
C LYS A 57 2.22 -2.47 10.38
N ARG A 58 1.17 -2.93 9.67
CA ARG A 58 1.21 -4.19 8.91
C ARG A 58 2.16 -4.11 7.72
N PHE A 59 2.18 -3.00 6.99
CA PHE A 59 3.09 -2.80 5.86
C PHE A 59 4.56 -2.66 6.29
N ILE A 60 4.85 -2.02 7.42
CA ILE A 60 6.22 -1.97 7.96
C ILE A 60 6.75 -3.37 8.34
N LYS A 61 5.87 -4.26 8.82
CA LYS A 61 6.26 -5.63 9.23
C LYS A 61 6.50 -6.57 8.04
N ARG A 62 6.27 -6.12 6.81
CA ARG A 62 6.42 -6.93 5.61
C ARG A 62 7.81 -6.71 5.02
N ASP A 63 8.64 -7.76 5.07
CA ASP A 63 10.01 -7.74 4.52
C ASP A 63 10.06 -7.58 3.00
N ASP A 64 8.93 -7.75 2.31
CA ASP A 64 8.80 -7.62 0.87
C ASP A 64 8.37 -6.21 0.40
N ILE A 65 8.13 -5.26 1.31
CA ILE A 65 7.79 -3.86 1.00
C ILE A 65 8.97 -2.95 1.33
N ASP A 66 9.42 -2.13 0.37
CA ASP A 66 10.49 -1.14 0.60
C ASP A 66 9.99 0.31 0.57
N ILE A 67 8.87 0.56 -0.11
CA ILE A 67 8.27 1.90 -0.23
C ILE A 67 6.80 1.83 0.17
N ILE A 68 6.37 2.74 1.03
CA ILE A 68 4.95 2.94 1.37
C ILE A 68 4.57 4.35 0.91
N GLN A 69 3.73 4.43 -0.13
CA GLN A 69 3.12 5.68 -0.57
C GLN A 69 1.88 5.95 0.28
N ILE A 70 1.82 7.13 0.89
CA ILE A 70 0.66 7.57 1.68
C ILE A 70 0.10 8.85 1.06
N GLY A 71 -1.21 8.85 0.80
CA GLY A 71 -1.95 10.03 0.38
C GLY A 71 -1.89 11.13 1.43
N MET A 72 -1.83 12.38 0.99
CA MET A 72 -1.93 13.50 1.91
C MET A 72 -3.40 13.69 2.27
N PHE A 73 -3.76 13.41 3.52
CA PHE A 73 -5.11 13.59 4.04
C PHE A 73 -5.12 14.68 5.10
N ASN A 74 -6.18 15.47 5.15
CA ASN A 74 -6.40 16.33 6.28
C ASN A 74 -7.10 15.55 7.42
N PRO A 75 -6.75 15.79 8.69
CA PRO A 75 -7.37 15.11 9.82
C PRO A 75 -8.89 15.30 9.89
N GLU A 76 -9.40 16.45 9.44
CA GLU A 76 -10.84 16.74 9.39
C GLU A 76 -11.62 15.94 8.33
N ASP A 77 -10.94 15.37 7.34
CA ASP A 77 -11.55 14.59 6.26
C ASP A 77 -11.69 13.10 6.63
N ILE A 78 -11.14 12.69 7.77
CA ILE A 78 -11.11 11.30 8.26
C ILE A 78 -11.82 11.26 9.62
N HIS A 79 -12.89 10.47 9.75
CA HIS A 79 -13.67 10.36 10.99
C HIS A 79 -13.11 9.37 12.01
#